data_AF-A0A3N6FXG8-F1
#
_entry.id   AF-A0A3N6FXG8-F1
#
_cell.length_a   1.000
_cell.length_b   1.000
_cell.length_c   1.000
_cell.angle_alpha   90.00
_cell.angle_beta   90.00
_cell.angle_gamma   90.00
#
_symmetry.space_group_name_H-M   'P 1'
#
loop_
_entity.id
_entity.type
_entity.pdbx_description
1 polymer ?
#
loop_
_entity_poly.entity_id
_entity_poly.type
_entity_poly.pdbx_seq_one_letter_code
_entity_poly.pdbx_strand_id
1 'polypeptide(L)'
;MFMRGRKRRDPQTTDPRGSIDKSLSKGVPDYMEIPLRQWLWALLEEDEANAQRIALHLKLRVDTGREEYSPAKFLTARTNKEQLLDVVNAMLHLSVPPTTQTYNPNPATWSGRRQYLGTHGSSAREQAIAELEDMLRLAGSTYRVNDARTGLELRVDATTQQAVVSTLAAARTPQSGSAADHLATAWKCVYGRDPDPSKAYSEAIKAVESASQSLIEPNNAKATLGTMLGVIRNSPQRFSTAIPAGGAGDDITLVADMMRRLWQGQTARHGSQNPTRLENQREAEMAVHLAATLVQWFTAGLVQRTP
;
A
#
# COMPACT_ATOMS: atom_id res chain seq x y z
N MET A 1 16.66 28.98 66.21
CA MET A 1 18.05 28.54 65.95
C MET A 1 17.98 27.27 65.09
N PHE A 2 18.58 27.33 63.90
CA PHE A 2 18.54 26.33 62.83
C PHE A 2 19.40 25.09 63.13
N MET A 3 18.95 23.89 62.71
CA MET A 3 19.69 22.75 62.11
C MET A 3 18.61 21.68 61.77
N ARG A 4 18.29 21.21 60.56
CA ARG A 4 18.93 20.89 59.27
C ARG A 4 19.89 19.69 59.28
N GLY A 5 19.45 18.60 58.63
CA GLY A 5 20.25 17.47 58.13
C GLY A 5 19.77 16.11 58.67
N ARG A 6 19.58 15.02 57.91
CA ARG A 6 19.76 14.67 56.50
C ARG A 6 18.77 13.52 56.22
N LYS A 7 17.86 13.65 55.26
CA LYS A 7 17.20 12.47 54.65
C LYS A 7 18.18 11.86 53.64
N ARG A 8 18.57 10.60 53.87
CA ARG A 8 19.30 9.80 52.90
C ARG A 8 18.47 9.73 51.60
N ARG A 9 19.06 10.16 50.50
CA ARG A 9 18.54 9.88 49.15
C ARG A 9 19.01 8.49 48.78
N ASP A 10 18.08 7.60 48.52
CA ASP A 10 18.35 6.38 47.78
C ASP A 10 18.81 6.76 46.36
N PRO A 11 19.90 6.18 45.84
CA PRO A 11 20.25 6.36 44.45
C PRO A 11 19.23 5.58 43.61
N GLN A 12 18.34 6.31 42.92
CA GLN A 12 17.63 5.76 41.77
C GLN A 12 18.69 5.26 40.80
N THR A 13 18.78 3.95 40.69
CA THR A 13 19.39 3.23 39.58
C THR A 13 18.69 3.71 38.31
N THR A 14 19.31 4.64 37.60
CA THR A 14 18.91 4.99 36.24
C THR A 14 19.15 3.77 35.37
N ASP A 15 18.06 3.09 35.00
CA ASP A 15 18.08 2.09 33.94
C ASP A 15 18.47 2.81 32.63
N PRO A 16 19.61 2.47 31.99
CA PRO A 16 20.04 3.11 30.75
C PRO A 16 19.31 2.56 29.52
N ARG A 17 18.27 1.76 29.69
CA ARG A 17 17.38 1.33 28.60
C ARG A 17 16.19 2.26 28.50
N GLY A 18 16.50 3.51 28.19
CA GLY A 18 15.51 4.46 27.70
C GLY A 18 14.76 3.82 26.54
N SER A 19 13.47 3.56 26.79
CA SER A 19 12.43 3.25 25.83
C SER A 19 12.74 3.87 24.46
N ILE A 20 13.27 3.07 23.53
CA ILE A 20 13.30 3.38 22.10
C ILE A 20 11.87 3.20 21.58
N ASP A 21 10.94 3.96 22.14
CA ASP A 21 9.72 4.31 21.45
C ASP A 21 10.05 5.61 20.70
N LYS A 22 11.01 5.47 19.76
CA LYS A 22 11.48 6.54 18.90
C LYS A 22 10.29 6.93 18.03
N SER A 23 9.86 8.19 18.14
CA SER A 23 8.95 8.79 17.17
C SER A 23 9.51 8.53 15.77
N LEU A 24 8.78 7.73 14.98
CA LEU A 24 9.20 7.40 13.62
C LEU A 24 9.36 8.71 12.82
N SER A 25 10.44 8.80 12.03
CA SER A 25 10.72 9.96 11.21
C SER A 25 9.93 9.93 9.91
N LYS A 26 9.11 10.97 9.67
CA LYS A 26 8.33 11.14 8.43
C LYS A 26 9.18 11.40 7.19
N GLY A 27 10.34 12.03 7.35
CA GLY A 27 11.29 12.28 6.26
C GLY A 27 12.57 11.47 6.43
N VAL A 28 13.60 11.80 5.67
CA VAL A 28 14.95 11.25 5.86
C VAL A 28 15.57 11.89 7.10
N PRO A 29 15.95 11.15 8.17
CA PRO A 29 16.74 11.70 9.27
C PRO A 29 18.16 12.10 8.82
N ASP A 30 18.82 13.04 9.52
CA ASP A 30 20.17 13.51 9.15
C ASP A 30 21.19 12.36 9.02
N TYR A 31 21.12 11.40 9.95
CA TYR A 31 21.99 10.22 9.98
C TYR A 31 21.69 9.18 8.89
N MET A 32 20.54 9.27 8.20
CA MET A 32 20.18 8.37 7.10
C MET A 32 20.55 8.96 5.74
N GLU A 33 20.70 10.29 5.63
CA GLU A 33 20.88 10.96 4.35
C GLU A 33 22.10 10.44 3.58
N ILE A 34 23.28 10.41 4.20
CA ILE A 34 24.52 9.98 3.54
C ILE A 34 24.43 8.49 3.12
N PRO A 35 24.06 7.54 4.01
CA PRO A 35 23.86 6.14 3.62
C PRO A 35 22.86 5.96 2.46
N LEU A 36 21.74 6.69 2.48
CA LEU A 36 20.71 6.57 1.44
C LEU A 36 21.21 7.08 0.09
N ARG A 37 21.99 8.17 0.07
CA ARG A 37 22.62 8.70 -1.15
C ARG A 37 23.67 7.73 -1.70
N GLN A 38 24.47 7.11 -0.84
CA GLN A 38 25.44 6.09 -1.23
C GLN A 38 24.76 4.86 -1.83
N TRP A 39 23.66 4.40 -1.22
CA TRP A 39 22.85 3.31 -1.75
C TRP A 39 22.26 3.64 -3.13
N LEU A 40 21.71 4.85 -3.31
CA LEU A 40 21.22 5.30 -4.62
C LEU A 40 22.35 5.38 -5.65
N TRP A 41 23.53 5.87 -5.26
CA TRP A 41 24.69 6.00 -6.13
C TRP A 41 25.17 4.64 -6.65
N ALA A 42 25.34 3.66 -5.76
CA ALA A 42 25.75 2.31 -6.14
C ALA A 42 24.81 1.63 -7.15
N LEU A 43 23.55 2.06 -7.21
CA LEU A 43 22.54 1.49 -8.13
C LEU A 43 22.36 2.27 -9.42
N LEU A 44 22.78 3.53 -9.46
CA LEU A 44 22.54 4.43 -10.59
C LEU A 44 23.82 4.83 -11.34
N GLU A 45 25.00 4.71 -10.72
CA GLU A 45 26.26 5.19 -11.32
C GLU A 45 26.58 4.54 -12.67
N GLU A 46 26.20 3.27 -12.86
CA GLU A 46 26.39 2.55 -14.12
C GLU A 46 25.12 2.53 -15.01
N ASP A 47 24.02 3.16 -14.57
CA ASP A 47 22.73 3.16 -15.27
C ASP A 47 22.12 4.56 -15.41
N GLU A 48 22.85 5.42 -16.14
CA GLU A 48 22.41 6.79 -16.46
C GLU A 48 21.06 6.82 -17.21
N ALA A 49 20.74 5.78 -17.97
CA ALA A 49 19.46 5.66 -18.66
C ALA A 49 18.29 5.50 -17.68
N ASN A 50 18.45 4.67 -16.65
CA ASN A 50 17.44 4.53 -15.60
C ASN A 50 17.39 5.78 -14.70
N ALA A 51 18.53 6.37 -14.36
CA ALA A 51 18.60 7.64 -13.64
C ALA A 51 17.84 8.76 -14.40
N GLN A 52 18.01 8.84 -15.73
CA GLN A 52 17.24 9.77 -16.57
C GLN A 52 15.73 9.51 -16.49
N ARG A 53 15.31 8.24 -16.53
CA ARG A 53 13.88 7.87 -16.43
C ARG A 53 13.29 8.28 -15.08
N ILE A 54 14.05 8.09 -13.99
CA ILE A 54 13.66 8.53 -12.65
C ILE A 54 13.49 10.06 -12.61
N ALA A 55 14.48 10.82 -13.11
CA ALA A 55 14.40 12.27 -13.14
C ALA A 55 13.19 12.78 -13.95
N LEU A 56 12.92 12.17 -15.11
CA LEU A 56 11.74 12.49 -15.93
C LEU A 56 10.42 12.13 -15.22
N HIS A 57 10.35 10.97 -14.58
CA HIS A 57 9.17 10.55 -13.81
C HIS A 57 8.83 11.54 -12.69
N LEU A 58 9.87 12.02 -12.00
CA LEU A 58 9.76 13.02 -10.95
C LEU A 58 9.67 14.47 -11.47
N LYS A 59 9.69 14.67 -12.79
CA LYS A 59 9.66 15.98 -13.46
C LYS A 59 10.77 16.92 -12.98
N LEU A 60 11.94 16.36 -12.67
CA LEU A 60 13.10 17.12 -12.22
C LEU A 60 13.90 17.63 -13.41
N ARG A 61 14.32 18.89 -13.36
CA ARG A 61 15.31 19.43 -14.26
C ARG A 61 16.70 19.01 -13.78
N VAL A 62 17.35 18.12 -14.52
CA VAL A 62 18.72 17.70 -14.26
C VAL A 62 19.66 18.87 -14.57
N ASP A 63 20.33 19.38 -13.55
CA ASP A 63 21.35 20.42 -13.67
C ASP A 63 22.66 19.93 -13.03
N THR A 64 23.63 19.59 -13.88
CA THR A 64 24.98 19.19 -13.47
C THR A 64 25.98 20.35 -13.52
N GLY A 65 25.52 21.58 -13.76
CA GLY A 65 26.37 22.76 -13.85
C GLY A 65 27.38 22.67 -14.99
N ARG A 66 28.68 22.83 -14.67
CA ARG A 66 29.79 22.75 -15.64
C ARG A 66 30.35 21.33 -15.79
N GLU A 67 29.85 20.37 -15.03
CA GLU A 67 30.28 18.97 -15.11
C GLU A 67 29.59 18.26 -16.28
N GLU A 68 30.15 17.11 -16.66
CA GLU A 68 29.52 16.19 -17.60
C GLU A 68 28.09 15.84 -17.16
N TYR A 69 27.17 15.78 -18.13
CA TYR A 69 25.77 15.47 -17.88
C TYR A 69 25.61 14.08 -17.26
N SER A 70 25.15 14.04 -16.02
CA SER A 70 24.95 12.81 -15.24
C SER A 70 23.70 12.93 -14.36
N PRO A 71 22.55 12.42 -14.85
CA PRO A 71 21.35 12.24 -14.05
C PRO A 71 21.61 11.46 -12.74
N ALA A 72 22.47 10.45 -12.75
CA ALA A 72 22.82 9.69 -11.55
C ALA A 72 23.44 10.60 -10.48
N LYS A 73 24.47 11.39 -10.83
CA LYS A 73 25.09 12.34 -9.89
C LYS A 73 24.11 13.39 -9.40
N PHE A 74 23.25 13.90 -10.29
CA PHE A 74 22.23 14.86 -9.91
C PHE A 74 21.26 14.28 -8.87
N LEU A 75 20.73 13.08 -9.13
CA LEU A 75 19.77 12.42 -8.23
C LEU A 75 20.37 12.07 -6.88
N THR A 76 21.65 11.70 -6.81
CA THR A 76 22.30 11.24 -5.58
C THR A 76 22.96 12.36 -4.78
N ALA A 77 23.44 13.43 -5.42
CA ALA A 77 24.21 14.48 -4.76
C ALA A 77 23.54 15.87 -4.75
N ARG A 78 22.59 16.14 -5.65
CA ARG A 78 22.03 17.50 -5.84
C ARG A 78 20.55 17.63 -5.46
N THR A 79 19.83 16.52 -5.35
CA THR A 79 18.45 16.50 -4.81
C THR A 79 18.42 16.93 -3.36
N ASN A 80 17.37 17.64 -2.96
CA ASN A 80 17.20 17.99 -1.56
C ASN A 80 16.80 16.75 -0.73
N LYS A 81 16.91 16.87 0.59
CA LYS A 81 16.65 15.78 1.52
C LYS A 81 15.22 15.23 1.46
N GLU A 82 14.24 16.10 1.20
CA GLU A 82 12.82 15.73 1.11
C GLU A 82 12.52 14.91 -0.15
N GLN A 83 13.23 15.19 -1.25
CA GLN A 83 13.12 14.49 -2.53
C GLN A 83 13.74 13.10 -2.52
N LEU A 84 14.65 12.79 -1.59
CA LEU A 84 15.35 11.51 -1.58
C LEU A 84 14.40 10.30 -1.50
N LEU A 85 13.34 10.37 -0.69
CA LEU A 85 12.36 9.28 -0.62
C LEU A 85 11.54 9.16 -1.92
N ASP A 86 11.38 10.25 -2.67
CA ASP A 86 10.69 10.23 -3.97
C ASP A 86 11.57 9.58 -5.03
N VAL A 87 12.88 9.87 -5.00
CA VAL A 87 13.89 9.19 -5.83
C VAL A 87 13.93 7.70 -5.53
N VAL A 88 13.97 7.31 -4.26
CA VAL A 88 13.91 5.90 -3.84
C VAL A 88 12.62 5.23 -4.31
N ASN A 89 11.47 5.85 -4.08
CA ASN A 89 10.17 5.32 -4.49
C ASN A 89 10.08 5.16 -6.02
N ALA A 90 10.54 6.14 -6.79
CA ALA A 90 10.60 6.09 -8.25
C ALA A 90 11.58 5.02 -8.75
N MET A 91 12.73 4.86 -8.10
CA MET A 91 13.69 3.80 -8.44
C MET A 91 13.08 2.41 -8.22
N LEU A 92 12.45 2.17 -7.06
CA LEU A 92 11.78 0.90 -6.78
C LEU A 92 10.70 0.58 -7.83
N HIS A 93 9.95 1.60 -8.26
CA HIS A 93 8.89 1.47 -9.26
C HIS A 93 9.43 1.18 -10.67
N LEU A 94 10.47 1.88 -11.10
CA LEU A 94 11.01 1.80 -12.47
C LEU A 94 11.99 0.64 -12.67
N SER A 95 12.58 0.13 -11.59
CA SER A 95 13.51 -1.00 -11.61
C SER A 95 12.83 -2.37 -11.51
N VAL A 96 11.49 -2.43 -11.60
CA VAL A 96 10.77 -3.70 -11.70
C VAL A 96 11.03 -4.27 -13.10
N PRO A 97 11.64 -5.46 -13.24
CA PRO A 97 11.80 -6.08 -14.55
C PRO A 97 10.39 -6.27 -15.15
N PRO A 98 10.19 -6.02 -16.45
CA PRO A 98 8.93 -6.33 -17.07
C PRO A 98 8.65 -7.81 -16.82
N THR A 99 7.64 -8.10 -15.99
CA THR A 99 7.13 -9.46 -15.83
C THR A 99 6.93 -10.01 -17.22
N THR A 100 7.47 -11.20 -17.48
CA THR A 100 7.10 -12.00 -18.65
C THR A 100 5.60 -12.26 -18.56
N GLN A 101 4.81 -11.30 -19.06
CA GLN A 101 3.55 -11.62 -19.70
C GLN A 101 3.91 -12.74 -20.66
N THR A 102 3.24 -13.89 -20.52
CA THR A 102 3.20 -14.95 -21.51
C THR A 102 2.69 -14.37 -22.82
N TYR A 103 3.59 -13.70 -23.53
CA TYR A 103 3.43 -13.25 -24.89
C TYR A 103 3.78 -14.44 -25.77
N ASN A 104 2.77 -14.97 -26.45
CA ASN A 104 2.91 -15.99 -27.47
C ASN A 104 3.79 -15.39 -28.60
N PRO A 105 5.03 -15.85 -28.83
CA PRO A 105 5.91 -15.21 -29.78
C PRO A 105 5.53 -15.68 -31.18
N ASN A 106 4.97 -14.76 -31.99
CA ASN A 106 5.09 -14.89 -33.43
C ASN A 106 6.53 -14.47 -33.81
N PRO A 107 7.38 -15.35 -34.36
CA PRO A 107 8.80 -15.07 -34.54
C PRO A 107 9.02 -14.39 -35.89
N ALA A 108 8.69 -13.10 -35.98
CA ALA A 108 9.20 -12.27 -37.06
C ALA A 108 9.21 -10.81 -36.62
N THR A 109 10.37 -10.18 -36.78
CA THR A 109 10.60 -8.73 -36.74
C THR A 109 10.43 -8.04 -35.38
N TRP A 110 11.50 -8.01 -34.57
CA TRP A 110 12.09 -6.74 -34.11
C TRP A 110 13.47 -6.97 -33.48
N SER A 111 14.53 -6.59 -34.18
CA SER A 111 15.87 -6.43 -33.61
C SER A 111 15.95 -5.05 -32.94
N GLY A 112 15.45 -4.96 -31.72
CA GLY A 112 15.67 -3.81 -30.83
C GLY A 112 16.24 -4.32 -29.52
N ARG A 113 17.57 -4.22 -29.36
CA ARG A 113 18.26 -4.50 -28.09
C ARG A 113 17.64 -3.61 -27.00
N ARG A 114 16.74 -4.17 -26.19
CA ARG A 114 16.34 -3.55 -24.92
C ARG A 114 17.24 -4.12 -23.84
N GLN A 115 18.29 -3.38 -23.51
CA GLN A 115 19.01 -3.55 -22.24
C GLN A 115 18.11 -3.01 -21.14
N TYR A 116 17.25 -3.88 -20.61
CA TYR A 116 16.75 -3.75 -19.24
C TYR A 116 17.82 -4.34 -18.34
N LEU A 117 18.22 -3.62 -17.27
CA LEU A 117 19.15 -4.04 -16.21
C LEU A 117 20.11 -5.15 -16.67
N GLY A 118 21.28 -4.73 -17.14
CA GLY A 118 22.33 -5.64 -17.60
C GLY A 118 22.48 -6.83 -16.67
N THR A 119 22.32 -8.03 -17.21
CA THR A 119 23.07 -9.26 -16.88
C THR A 119 23.37 -9.64 -15.41
N HIS A 120 22.73 -9.02 -14.42
CA HIS A 120 22.83 -9.26 -12.98
C HIS A 120 21.39 -9.36 -12.41
N GLY A 121 20.65 -10.32 -12.96
CA GLY A 121 19.20 -10.44 -12.85
C GLY A 121 18.72 -10.80 -11.45
N SER A 122 17.69 -10.09 -10.97
CA SER A 122 16.92 -10.34 -9.74
C SER A 122 17.72 -10.30 -8.42
N SER A 123 18.80 -11.07 -8.26
CA SER A 123 19.52 -11.23 -6.99
C SER A 123 20.14 -9.93 -6.48
N ALA A 124 20.82 -9.16 -7.35
CA ALA A 124 21.40 -7.87 -6.99
C ALA A 124 20.32 -6.86 -6.56
N ARG A 125 19.18 -6.84 -7.27
CA ARG A 125 18.02 -6.01 -6.91
C ARG A 125 17.45 -6.42 -5.55
N GLU A 126 17.29 -7.72 -5.29
CA GLU A 126 16.75 -8.18 -4.01
C GLU A 126 17.69 -7.88 -2.85
N GLN A 127 19.00 -7.98 -3.05
CA GLN A 127 19.98 -7.57 -2.07
C GLN A 127 19.89 -6.07 -1.78
N ALA A 128 19.86 -5.23 -2.82
CA ALA A 128 19.71 -3.78 -2.67
C ALA A 128 18.43 -3.39 -1.92
N ILE A 129 17.32 -4.09 -2.18
CA ILE A 129 16.05 -3.87 -1.48
C ILE A 129 16.13 -4.30 -0.01
N ALA A 130 16.78 -5.41 0.29
CA ALA A 130 16.99 -5.85 1.67
C ALA A 130 17.86 -4.84 2.46
N GLU A 131 18.91 -4.30 1.84
CA GLU A 131 19.74 -3.25 2.42
C GLU A 131 18.95 -1.96 2.68
N LEU A 132 18.08 -1.56 1.74
CA LEU A 132 17.19 -0.42 1.94
C LEU A 132 16.20 -0.64 3.09
N GLU A 133 15.56 -1.80 3.16
CA GLU A 133 14.61 -2.10 4.24
C GLU A 133 15.30 -2.09 5.61
N ASP A 134 16.51 -2.65 5.71
CA ASP A 134 17.28 -2.61 6.95
C ASP A 134 17.68 -1.19 7.33
N MET A 135 18.12 -0.38 6.36
CA MET A 135 18.45 1.03 6.56
C MET A 135 17.24 1.83 7.05
N LEU A 136 16.07 1.68 6.40
CA LEU A 136 14.82 2.34 6.80
C LEU A 136 14.40 1.95 8.22
N ARG A 137 14.55 0.66 8.56
CA ARG A 137 14.23 0.11 9.89
C ARG A 137 15.17 0.63 10.96
N LEU A 138 16.49 0.54 10.77
CA LEU A 138 17.50 1.01 11.71
C LEU A 138 17.43 2.52 11.93
N ALA A 139 17.10 3.26 10.87
CA ALA A 139 16.92 4.71 10.92
C ALA A 139 15.58 5.14 11.57
N GLY A 140 14.68 4.21 11.91
CA GLY A 140 13.37 4.55 12.48
C GLY A 140 12.49 5.34 11.51
N SER A 141 12.54 5.04 10.22
CA SER A 141 11.70 5.68 9.20
C SER A 141 10.23 5.27 9.36
N THR A 142 9.30 6.20 9.13
CA THR A 142 7.88 5.87 8.98
C THR A 142 7.60 5.03 7.73
N TYR A 143 8.54 4.97 6.79
CA TYR A 143 8.38 4.21 5.56
C TYR A 143 9.07 2.85 5.64
N ARG A 144 8.52 1.91 4.87
CA ARG A 144 9.08 0.60 4.55
C ARG A 144 8.96 0.36 3.05
N VAL A 145 9.69 -0.62 2.54
CA VAL A 145 9.43 -1.16 1.21
C VAL A 145 8.13 -1.97 1.27
N ASN A 146 7.24 -1.73 0.30
CA ASN A 146 5.99 -2.49 0.21
C ASN A 146 6.25 -3.96 -0.15
N ASP A 147 5.30 -4.85 0.15
CA ASP A 147 5.48 -6.29 -0.10
C ASP A 147 5.69 -6.63 -1.58
N ALA A 148 5.13 -5.80 -2.47
CA ALA A 148 5.32 -5.92 -3.91
C ALA A 148 6.73 -5.48 -4.38
N ARG A 149 7.57 -4.96 -3.48
CA ARG A 149 8.92 -4.44 -3.77
C ARG A 149 8.96 -3.39 -4.88
N THR A 150 7.88 -2.61 -5.04
CA THR A 150 7.69 -1.66 -6.14
C THR A 150 7.59 -0.21 -5.69
N GLY A 151 7.73 0.06 -4.40
CA GLY A 151 7.66 1.40 -3.85
C GLY A 151 7.72 1.41 -2.33
N LEU A 152 7.65 2.61 -1.77
CA LEU A 152 7.57 2.84 -0.34
C LEU A 152 6.12 2.95 0.13
N GLU A 153 5.85 2.45 1.32
CA GLU A 153 4.58 2.59 2.02
C GLU A 153 4.82 2.95 3.50
N LEU A 154 3.84 3.60 4.11
CA LEU A 154 3.81 3.90 5.53
C LEU A 154 3.78 2.60 6.33
N ARG A 155 4.55 2.57 7.42
CA ARG A 155 4.48 1.51 8.42
C ARG A 155 3.13 1.59 9.12
N VAL A 156 2.36 0.54 8.97
CA VAL A 156 1.15 0.27 9.75
C VAL A 156 1.51 -0.75 10.82
N ASP A 157 0.71 -0.84 11.88
CA ASP A 157 0.85 -1.91 12.88
C ASP A 157 0.99 -3.28 12.21
N ALA A 158 1.92 -4.10 12.71
CA ALA A 158 2.27 -5.38 12.11
C ALA A 158 1.08 -6.34 12.04
N THR A 159 0.18 -6.32 13.03
CA THR A 159 -1.02 -7.17 13.06
C THR A 159 -2.00 -6.73 11.99
N THR A 160 -2.23 -5.42 11.86
CA THR A 160 -3.10 -4.87 10.81
C THR A 160 -2.55 -5.18 9.42
N GLN A 161 -1.25 -5.02 9.20
CA GLN A 161 -0.63 -5.34 7.92
C GLN A 161 -0.75 -6.84 7.61
N GLN A 162 -0.42 -7.71 8.56
CA GLN A 162 -0.51 -9.17 8.37
C GLN A 162 -1.94 -9.62 8.08
N ALA A 163 -2.95 -9.00 8.69
CA ALA A 163 -4.35 -9.29 8.41
C ALA A 163 -4.69 -9.00 6.94
N VAL A 164 -4.32 -7.83 6.42
CA VAL A 164 -4.57 -7.47 5.01
C VAL A 164 -3.80 -8.36 4.05
N VAL A 165 -2.52 -8.66 4.33
CA VAL A 165 -1.72 -9.58 3.51
C VAL A 165 -2.36 -10.96 3.43
N SER A 166 -2.88 -11.47 4.55
CA SER A 166 -3.57 -12.76 4.60
C SER A 166 -4.87 -12.73 3.78
N THR A 167 -5.64 -11.63 3.86
CA THR A 167 -6.82 -11.41 3.02
C THR A 167 -6.49 -11.35 1.53
N LEU A 168 -5.42 -10.65 1.14
CA LEU A 168 -4.97 -10.58 -0.24
C LEU A 168 -4.63 -11.97 -0.78
N ALA A 169 -3.93 -12.80 0.01
CA ALA A 169 -3.61 -14.17 -0.37
C ALA A 169 -4.88 -15.04 -0.53
N ALA A 170 -5.81 -14.95 0.43
CA ALA A 170 -7.07 -15.72 0.40
C ALA A 170 -8.00 -15.29 -0.76
N ALA A 171 -7.95 -14.01 -1.16
CA ALA A 171 -8.78 -13.47 -2.23
C ALA A 171 -8.29 -13.79 -3.66
N ARG A 172 -7.13 -14.45 -3.82
CA ARG A 172 -6.63 -14.88 -5.14
C ARG A 172 -7.29 -16.18 -5.61
N THR A 173 -8.60 -16.12 -5.79
CA THR A 173 -9.41 -17.23 -6.30
C THR A 173 -10.28 -16.78 -7.47
N PRO A 174 -10.65 -17.67 -8.41
CA PRO A 174 -11.56 -17.31 -9.50
C PRO A 174 -12.91 -16.77 -9.02
N GLN A 175 -13.42 -17.27 -7.89
CA GLN A 175 -14.71 -16.88 -7.31
C GLN A 175 -14.72 -15.45 -6.77
N SER A 176 -13.56 -14.91 -6.42
CA SER A 176 -13.39 -13.56 -5.89
C SER A 176 -12.98 -12.55 -6.96
N GLY A 177 -12.86 -12.97 -8.23
CA GLY A 177 -12.48 -12.11 -9.35
C GLY A 177 -11.23 -11.28 -9.05
N SER A 178 -11.32 -9.97 -9.30
CA SER A 178 -10.21 -9.02 -9.08
C SER A 178 -10.16 -8.45 -7.65
N ALA A 179 -10.79 -9.09 -6.65
CA ALA A 179 -10.87 -8.56 -5.29
C ALA A 179 -9.49 -8.27 -4.67
N ALA A 180 -8.54 -9.22 -4.82
CA ALA A 180 -7.18 -9.05 -4.32
C ALA A 180 -6.46 -7.85 -4.95
N ASP A 181 -6.62 -7.67 -6.27
CA ASP A 181 -5.92 -6.60 -7.00
C ASP A 181 -6.52 -5.22 -6.67
N HIS A 182 -7.84 -5.13 -6.53
CA HIS A 182 -8.51 -3.92 -6.06
C HIS A 182 -8.13 -3.58 -4.61
N LEU A 183 -8.09 -4.57 -3.71
CA LEU A 183 -7.69 -4.34 -2.32
C LEU A 183 -6.22 -3.92 -2.20
N ALA A 184 -5.32 -4.54 -2.97
CA ALA A 184 -3.91 -4.16 -3.01
C ALA A 184 -3.72 -2.73 -3.55
N THR A 185 -4.49 -2.36 -4.58
CA THR A 185 -4.49 -1.00 -5.13
C THR A 185 -5.03 -0.01 -4.10
N ALA A 186 -6.11 -0.34 -3.39
CA ALA A 186 -6.69 0.49 -2.36
C ALA A 186 -5.69 0.74 -1.21
N TRP A 187 -5.04 -0.32 -0.72
CA TRP A 187 -3.98 -0.24 0.29
C TRP A 187 -2.84 0.68 -0.16
N LYS A 188 -2.34 0.49 -1.39
CA LYS A 188 -1.29 1.34 -1.97
C LYS A 188 -1.73 2.80 -2.05
N CYS A 189 -2.97 3.08 -2.43
CA CYS A 189 -3.50 4.45 -2.50
C CYS A 189 -3.71 5.09 -1.13
N VAL A 190 -3.82 4.32 -0.03
CA VAL A 190 -3.92 4.88 1.33
C VAL A 190 -2.54 5.07 1.96
N TYR A 191 -1.69 4.05 1.90
CA TYR A 191 -0.44 3.99 2.65
C TYR A 191 0.81 4.20 1.80
N GLY A 192 0.68 4.25 0.47
CA GLY A 192 1.82 4.53 -0.41
C GLY A 192 2.42 5.91 -0.19
N ARG A 193 3.61 6.13 -0.77
CA ARG A 193 4.33 7.41 -0.69
C ARG A 193 3.51 8.64 -1.14
N ASP A 194 2.63 8.44 -2.11
CA ASP A 194 1.71 9.45 -2.66
C ASP A 194 0.25 8.96 -2.50
N PRO A 195 -0.40 9.26 -1.37
CA PRO A 195 -1.76 8.83 -1.10
C PRO A 195 -2.79 9.49 -2.04
N ASP A 196 -3.75 8.68 -2.50
CA ASP A 196 -4.94 9.11 -3.25
C ASP A 196 -6.18 8.55 -2.53
N PRO A 197 -6.72 9.26 -1.52
CA PRO A 197 -7.83 8.78 -0.71
C PRO A 197 -9.11 8.46 -1.50
N SER A 198 -9.43 9.27 -2.52
CA SER A 198 -10.62 9.05 -3.35
C SER A 198 -10.48 7.79 -4.20
N LYS A 199 -9.32 7.56 -4.81
CA LYS A 199 -9.06 6.30 -5.52
C LYS A 199 -9.02 5.12 -4.58
N ALA A 200 -8.39 5.25 -3.42
CA ALA A 200 -8.38 4.22 -2.39
C ALA A 200 -9.80 3.76 -2.01
N TYR A 201 -10.69 4.71 -1.72
CA TYR A 201 -12.07 4.41 -1.37
C TYR A 201 -12.81 3.69 -2.52
N SER A 202 -12.64 4.20 -3.74
CA SER A 202 -13.24 3.61 -4.94
C SER A 202 -12.80 2.16 -5.15
N GLU A 203 -11.49 1.89 -5.02
CA GLU A 203 -10.91 0.56 -5.15
C GLU A 203 -11.32 -0.37 -4.00
N ALA A 204 -11.47 0.16 -2.77
CA ALA A 204 -11.98 -0.60 -1.64
C ALA A 204 -13.40 -1.15 -1.89
N ILE A 205 -14.28 -0.36 -2.51
CA ILE A 205 -15.61 -0.85 -2.90
C ILE A 205 -15.52 -1.92 -3.97
N LYS A 206 -14.73 -1.71 -5.03
CA LYS A 206 -14.57 -2.71 -6.10
C LYS A 206 -14.02 -4.04 -5.58
N ALA A 207 -13.18 -3.99 -4.55
CA ALA A 207 -12.68 -5.20 -3.88
C ALA A 207 -13.83 -6.00 -3.25
N VAL A 208 -14.71 -5.34 -2.50
CA VAL A 208 -15.89 -5.98 -1.89
C VAL A 208 -16.87 -6.46 -2.96
N GLU A 209 -17.09 -5.67 -4.01
CA GLU A 209 -17.95 -6.06 -5.14
C GLU A 209 -17.45 -7.36 -5.78
N SER A 210 -16.16 -7.43 -6.11
CA SER A 210 -15.53 -8.61 -6.72
C SER A 210 -15.58 -9.83 -5.81
N ALA A 211 -15.36 -9.65 -4.50
CA ALA A 211 -15.35 -10.76 -3.54
C ALA A 211 -16.74 -11.35 -3.27
N SER A 212 -17.79 -10.55 -3.41
CA SER A 212 -19.17 -10.93 -3.01
C SER A 212 -20.08 -11.29 -4.18
N GLN A 213 -19.74 -10.87 -5.41
CA GLN A 213 -20.56 -11.06 -6.60
C GLN A 213 -20.99 -12.51 -6.82
N SER A 214 -20.04 -13.45 -6.81
CA SER A 214 -20.32 -14.87 -7.10
C SER A 214 -21.26 -15.52 -6.07
N LEU A 215 -21.31 -15.00 -4.85
CA LEU A 215 -22.19 -15.48 -3.79
C LEU A 215 -23.59 -14.86 -3.87
N ILE A 216 -23.66 -13.52 -3.97
CA ILE A 216 -24.91 -12.77 -3.86
C ILE A 216 -25.65 -12.74 -5.21
N GLU A 217 -24.94 -12.37 -6.27
CA GLU A 217 -25.48 -12.18 -7.62
C GLU A 217 -24.67 -12.94 -8.70
N PRO A 218 -24.58 -14.29 -8.63
CA PRO A 218 -23.74 -15.09 -9.55
C PRO A 218 -24.06 -14.91 -11.03
N ASN A 219 -25.30 -14.55 -11.36
CA ASN A 219 -25.79 -14.43 -12.74
C ASN A 219 -25.79 -12.98 -13.25
N ASN A 220 -25.29 -12.01 -12.47
CA ASN A 220 -25.23 -10.61 -12.86
C ASN A 220 -23.78 -10.18 -13.08
N ALA A 221 -23.33 -10.19 -14.34
CA ALA A 221 -21.97 -9.77 -14.70
C ALA A 221 -21.70 -8.27 -14.42
N LYS A 222 -22.75 -7.47 -14.19
CA LYS A 222 -22.66 -6.03 -13.86
C LYS A 222 -23.09 -5.75 -12.41
N ALA A 223 -22.97 -6.74 -11.53
CA ALA A 223 -23.29 -6.58 -10.12
C ALA A 223 -22.47 -5.43 -9.53
N THR A 224 -23.14 -4.58 -8.75
CA THR A 224 -22.52 -3.52 -7.98
C THR A 224 -22.89 -3.69 -6.52
N LEU A 225 -22.23 -2.97 -5.62
CA LEU A 225 -22.54 -3.02 -4.20
C LEU A 225 -24.00 -2.62 -3.95
N GLY A 226 -24.54 -1.67 -4.73
CA GLY A 226 -25.93 -1.24 -4.66
C GLY A 226 -26.93 -2.32 -5.08
N THR A 227 -26.67 -3.05 -6.17
CA THR A 227 -27.56 -4.14 -6.61
C THR A 227 -27.54 -5.31 -5.62
N MET A 228 -26.35 -5.65 -5.11
CA MET A 228 -26.18 -6.73 -4.14
C MET A 228 -26.87 -6.41 -2.81
N LEU A 229 -26.79 -5.16 -2.34
CA LEU A 229 -27.57 -4.68 -1.20
C LEU A 229 -29.08 -4.81 -1.43
N GLY A 230 -29.54 -4.59 -2.67
CA GLY A 230 -30.94 -4.82 -3.05
C GLY A 230 -31.35 -6.28 -2.94
N VAL A 231 -30.50 -7.20 -3.41
CA VAL A 231 -30.74 -8.66 -3.30
C VAL A 231 -30.79 -9.11 -1.84
N ILE A 232 -29.82 -8.68 -1.03
CA ILE A 232 -29.80 -8.99 0.41
C ILE A 232 -31.07 -8.48 1.08
N ARG A 233 -31.47 -7.22 0.83
CA ARG A 233 -32.67 -6.63 1.43
C ARG A 233 -33.94 -7.40 1.08
N ASN A 234 -34.06 -7.88 -0.16
CA ASN A 234 -35.27 -8.55 -0.62
C ASN A 234 -35.36 -10.01 -0.16
N SER A 235 -34.24 -10.62 0.25
CA SER A 235 -34.20 -12.03 0.65
C SER A 235 -33.09 -12.31 1.67
N PRO A 236 -33.10 -11.66 2.84
CA PRO A 236 -32.01 -11.77 3.83
C PRO A 236 -31.88 -13.19 4.39
N GLN A 237 -32.99 -13.94 4.49
CA GLN A 237 -33.04 -15.34 4.91
C GLN A 237 -32.27 -16.32 4.01
N ARG A 238 -31.88 -15.88 2.79
CA ARG A 238 -31.06 -16.67 1.87
C ARG A 238 -29.57 -16.59 2.18
N PHE A 239 -29.20 -15.88 3.23
CA PHE A 239 -27.82 -15.68 3.61
C PHE A 239 -27.66 -15.94 5.10
N SER A 240 -26.55 -16.57 5.46
CA SER A 240 -26.14 -16.77 6.84
C SER A 240 -24.71 -16.29 7.02
N THR A 241 -24.36 -16.04 8.28
CA THR A 241 -22.98 -15.72 8.67
C THR A 241 -22.50 -16.69 9.74
N ALA A 242 -21.19 -16.83 9.90
CA ALA A 242 -20.61 -17.73 10.88
C ALA A 242 -20.97 -17.36 12.35
N ILE A 243 -21.36 -16.11 12.59
CA ILE A 243 -21.87 -15.64 13.87
C ILE A 243 -23.39 -15.43 13.70
N PRO A 244 -24.25 -16.32 14.24
CA PRO A 244 -25.68 -16.21 14.04
C PRO A 244 -26.24 -14.95 14.73
N ALA A 245 -27.26 -14.35 14.12
CA ALA A 245 -28.04 -13.30 14.76
C ALA A 245 -29.04 -13.89 15.76
N GLY A 246 -29.53 -13.05 16.68
CA GLY A 246 -30.53 -13.46 17.68
C GLY A 246 -31.93 -13.71 17.11
N GLY A 247 -32.20 -13.27 15.87
CA GLY A 247 -33.51 -13.35 15.21
C GLY A 247 -33.44 -14.08 13.86
N ALA A 248 -34.52 -14.77 13.49
CA ALA A 248 -34.61 -15.49 12.23
C ALA A 248 -34.56 -14.52 11.04
N GLY A 249 -33.58 -14.70 10.14
CA GLY A 249 -33.42 -13.86 8.95
C GLY A 249 -32.53 -12.63 9.13
N ASP A 250 -31.93 -12.42 10.31
CA ASP A 250 -31.10 -11.25 10.61
C ASP A 250 -29.59 -11.51 10.47
N ASP A 251 -29.17 -12.74 10.16
CA ASP A 251 -27.75 -13.17 10.15
C ASP A 251 -26.86 -12.30 9.24
N ILE A 252 -27.39 -11.84 8.11
CA ILE A 252 -26.65 -11.06 7.12
C ILE A 252 -26.67 -9.55 7.38
N THR A 253 -27.47 -9.07 8.34
CA THR A 253 -27.74 -7.64 8.55
C THR A 253 -26.46 -6.84 8.82
N LEU A 254 -25.56 -7.36 9.67
CA LEU A 254 -24.27 -6.71 9.95
C LEU A 254 -23.43 -6.52 8.68
N VAL A 255 -23.35 -7.56 7.84
CA VAL A 255 -22.60 -7.52 6.58
C VAL A 255 -23.23 -6.51 5.62
N ALA A 256 -24.55 -6.52 5.52
CA ALA A 256 -25.30 -5.58 4.69
C ALA A 256 -25.10 -4.12 5.16
N ASP A 257 -25.05 -3.87 6.46
CA ASP A 257 -24.83 -2.53 7.02
C ASP A 257 -23.41 -2.03 6.74
N MET A 258 -22.41 -2.90 6.86
CA MET A 258 -21.02 -2.57 6.48
C MET A 258 -20.89 -2.27 4.98
N MET A 259 -21.47 -3.10 4.12
CA MET A 259 -21.52 -2.85 2.67
C MET A 259 -22.24 -1.54 2.36
N ARG A 260 -23.38 -1.26 3.03
CA ARG A 260 -24.13 -0.01 2.85
C ARG A 260 -23.32 1.20 3.29
N ARG A 261 -22.56 1.10 4.39
CA ARG A 261 -21.69 2.18 4.87
C ARG A 261 -20.61 2.54 3.85
N LEU A 262 -19.98 1.55 3.22
CA LEU A 262 -19.04 1.78 2.11
C LEU A 262 -19.77 2.42 0.92
N TRP A 263 -20.90 1.85 0.51
CA TRP A 263 -21.62 2.29 -0.68
C TRP A 263 -22.09 3.75 -0.60
N GLN A 264 -22.63 4.17 0.56
CA GLN A 264 -23.16 5.52 0.78
C GLN A 264 -22.08 6.53 1.16
N GLY A 265 -20.96 6.07 1.70
CA GLY A 265 -19.88 6.94 2.16
C GLY A 265 -19.06 7.57 1.04
N GLN A 266 -19.02 6.96 -0.15
CA GLN A 266 -18.31 7.53 -1.30
C GLN A 266 -19.15 8.64 -1.95
N THR A 267 -18.80 9.89 -1.66
CA THR A 267 -19.50 11.07 -2.18
C THR A 267 -19.06 11.45 -3.59
N ALA A 268 -17.90 10.95 -4.05
CA ALA A 268 -17.36 11.25 -5.38
C ALA A 268 -17.92 10.42 -6.54
N ARG A 269 -18.96 9.60 -6.33
CA ARG A 269 -19.49 8.65 -7.34
C ARG A 269 -20.36 9.27 -8.42
N HIS A 270 -21.06 10.35 -8.10
CA HIS A 270 -22.05 10.95 -8.98
C HIS A 270 -21.92 12.47 -8.94
N GLY A 271 -21.88 13.10 -10.12
CA GLY A 271 -22.04 14.54 -10.21
C GLY A 271 -23.41 14.92 -9.66
N SER A 272 -23.43 15.61 -8.52
CA SER A 272 -24.64 16.18 -7.95
C SER A 272 -24.69 17.68 -8.26
N GLN A 273 -25.85 18.32 -8.04
CA GLN A 273 -25.93 19.79 -8.11
C GLN A 273 -25.07 20.49 -7.03
N ASN A 274 -24.67 19.74 -5.99
CA ASN A 274 -23.73 20.21 -4.98
C ASN A 274 -22.28 19.84 -5.34
N PRO A 275 -21.29 20.65 -4.92
CA PRO A 275 -19.88 20.34 -5.08
C PRO A 275 -19.55 18.94 -4.58
N THR A 276 -18.85 18.16 -5.40
CA THR A 276 -18.40 16.82 -5.04
C THR A 276 -17.35 16.92 -3.94
N ARG A 277 -17.67 16.39 -2.76
CA ARG A 277 -16.70 16.26 -1.68
C ARG A 277 -15.82 15.05 -1.94
N LEU A 278 -14.50 15.27 -1.99
CA LEU A 278 -13.53 14.18 -2.03
C LEU A 278 -13.36 13.57 -0.64
N GLU A 279 -13.15 12.26 -0.61
CA GLU A 279 -12.87 11.51 0.60
C GLU A 279 -11.50 11.92 1.16
N ASN A 280 -11.41 12.06 2.48
CA ASN A 280 -10.14 12.38 3.14
C ASN A 280 -9.38 11.10 3.55
N GLN A 281 -8.12 11.26 3.97
CA GLN A 281 -7.24 10.16 4.37
C GLN A 281 -7.87 9.21 5.40
N ARG A 282 -8.51 9.75 6.46
CA ARG A 282 -9.11 8.92 7.53
C ARG A 282 -10.31 8.12 7.02
N GLU A 283 -11.09 8.69 6.11
CA GLU A 283 -12.21 8.00 5.48
C GLU A 283 -11.72 6.84 4.59
N ALA A 284 -10.63 7.06 3.84
CA ALA A 284 -10.02 6.04 3.01
C ALA A 284 -9.38 4.90 3.83
N GLU A 285 -8.67 5.22 4.92
CA GLU A 285 -8.14 4.23 5.88
C GLU A 285 -9.27 3.34 6.43
N MET A 286 -10.35 3.96 6.92
CA MET A 286 -11.51 3.23 7.43
C MET A 286 -12.15 2.36 6.34
N ALA A 287 -12.29 2.88 5.12
CA ALA A 287 -12.87 2.14 4.01
C ALA A 287 -12.03 0.93 3.60
N VAL A 288 -10.70 1.06 3.55
CA VAL A 288 -9.78 -0.03 3.22
C VAL A 288 -9.82 -1.13 4.28
N HIS A 289 -9.82 -0.79 5.57
CA HIS A 289 -9.92 -1.79 6.64
C HIS A 289 -11.27 -2.50 6.66
N LEU A 290 -12.36 -1.75 6.44
CA LEU A 290 -13.70 -2.32 6.32
C LEU A 290 -13.80 -3.25 5.10
N ALA A 291 -13.25 -2.84 3.96
CA ALA A 291 -13.18 -3.68 2.76
C ALA A 291 -12.34 -4.93 2.97
N ALA A 292 -11.17 -4.84 3.61
CA ALA A 292 -10.35 -6.01 3.94
C ALA A 292 -11.12 -7.01 4.80
N THR A 293 -11.87 -6.53 5.80
CA THR A 293 -12.72 -7.37 6.65
C THR A 293 -13.80 -8.08 5.84
N LEU A 294 -14.54 -7.34 5.01
CA LEU A 294 -15.61 -7.90 4.16
C LEU A 294 -15.05 -8.91 3.15
N VAL A 295 -13.96 -8.57 2.45
CA VAL A 295 -13.30 -9.48 1.50
C VAL A 295 -12.85 -10.75 2.22
N GLN A 296 -12.25 -10.65 3.41
CA GLN A 296 -11.88 -11.82 4.21
C GLN A 296 -13.10 -12.69 4.53
N TRP A 297 -14.22 -12.10 4.95
CA TRP A 297 -15.41 -12.87 5.31
C TRP A 297 -16.05 -13.59 4.12
N PHE A 298 -16.12 -12.94 2.96
CA PHE A 298 -16.61 -13.58 1.74
C PHE A 298 -15.67 -14.69 1.25
N THR A 299 -14.36 -14.43 1.20
CA THR A 299 -13.36 -15.37 0.69
C THR A 299 -13.16 -16.58 1.60
N ALA A 300 -13.25 -16.39 2.92
CA ALA A 300 -13.18 -17.47 3.89
C ALA A 300 -14.51 -18.25 4.07
N GLY A 301 -15.56 -17.88 3.32
CA GLY A 301 -16.87 -18.53 3.43
C GLY A 301 -17.55 -18.32 4.78
N LEU A 302 -17.23 -17.23 5.48
CA LEU A 302 -17.90 -16.81 6.72
C LEU A 302 -19.25 -16.14 6.45
N VAL A 303 -19.48 -15.75 5.19
CA VAL A 303 -20.79 -15.39 4.65
C VAL A 303 -21.17 -16.44 3.64
N GLN A 304 -22.37 -17.02 3.78
CA GLN A 304 -22.82 -18.12 2.95
C GLN A 304 -24.22 -17.87 2.43
N ARG A 305 -24.55 -18.51 1.30
CA ARG A 305 -25.90 -18.54 0.76
C ARG A 305 -26.56 -19.82 1.26
N THR A 306 -27.68 -19.69 1.94
CA THR A 306 -28.47 -20.85 2.38
C THR A 306 -29.24 -21.46 1.20
N PRO A 307 -29.40 -22.79 1.16
CA PRO A 307 -30.14 -23.49 0.11
C PRO A 307 -31.57 -22.99 -0.08
#